data_AF-A0A9E3F679-F1
#
_entry.id   AF-A0A9E3F679-F1
#
_cell.length_a   1.000
_cell.length_b   1.000
_cell.length_c   1.000
_cell.angle_alpha   90.00
_cell.angle_beta   90.00
_cell.angle_gamma   90.00
#
_symmetry.space_group_name_H-M   'P 1'
#
loop_
_entity.id
_entity.type
_entity.pdbx_description
1 polymer ?
#
loop_
_entity_poly.entity_id
_entity_poly.type
_entity_poly.pdbx_seq_one_letter_code
_entity_poly.pdbx_strand_id
1 'polypeptide(L)'
;MIDPRLAEAASSANDVARLEAARRLADAGPAGLPLLRALVTDRNDFVRQAAKAAVYTVARDHADLEAARLGLEVAADNNLHLRVTAWQGLKALPRDLIAAAYEPPTPVPGHGIDCLSRNQVPTAAGPLRDPRTGGPRRCHVCVALVATPGFEGLLDMCLRSLKKNGGLEGLDHTLLAFMPGADDACRQVCRRHGALCVEPLSLVPPHASMKGMLYSLHRWVDARCYLCLEPDMLVLGPLRPLLERALAGRRGRLYAVPNLPSLRAQDAARRAGALREGGAGDPDLQAWITQCCGGDGGDVRFLLGERTVRPRLFANAGLFLGDREALARVEAQILAMQPFASLWIDTGYVHWRDEMVWNLAYSLAGNAVALPKHYNYEPEGEMEEGMLDGLRRDPETGRYAPALAPGQASVFHFVGAAKAWMPRYLEAYGIP
;
A
#
# COMPACT_ATOMS: atom_id res chain seq x y z
N MET A 1 14.91 -9.05 -40.63
CA MET A 1 16.34 -9.18 -40.25
C MET A 1 16.81 -7.84 -39.70
N ILE A 2 17.63 -7.83 -38.65
CA ILE A 2 18.16 -6.58 -38.07
C ILE A 2 19.25 -6.04 -39.01
N ASP A 3 19.27 -4.72 -39.23
CA ASP A 3 20.38 -4.03 -39.91
C ASP A 3 21.69 -4.28 -39.14
N PRO A 4 22.74 -4.87 -39.76
CA PRO A 4 24.02 -5.12 -39.10
C PRO A 4 24.63 -3.87 -38.45
N ARG A 5 24.38 -2.68 -39.03
CA ARG A 5 24.86 -1.40 -38.49
C ARG A 5 24.20 -1.06 -37.16
N LEU A 6 22.94 -1.46 -36.96
CA LEU A 6 22.25 -1.27 -35.68
C LEU A 6 22.83 -2.19 -34.59
N ALA A 7 23.18 -3.43 -34.95
CA ALA A 7 23.83 -4.35 -34.02
C ALA A 7 25.22 -3.83 -33.59
N GLU A 8 26.01 -3.35 -34.55
CA GLU A 8 27.31 -2.72 -34.27
C GLU A 8 27.13 -1.49 -33.37
N ALA A 9 26.21 -0.58 -33.72
CA ALA A 9 25.92 0.62 -32.94
C ALA A 9 25.46 0.31 -31.51
N ALA A 10 24.62 -0.71 -31.31
CA ALA A 10 24.16 -1.15 -29.99
C ALA A 10 25.30 -1.67 -29.09
N SER A 11 26.37 -2.19 -29.69
CA SER A 11 27.57 -2.66 -28.95
C SER A 11 28.68 -1.61 -28.82
N SER A 12 28.49 -0.40 -29.36
CA SER A 12 29.52 0.64 -29.43
C SER A 12 29.90 1.19 -28.05
N ALA A 13 31.16 1.56 -27.86
CA ALA A 13 31.61 2.29 -26.67
C ALA A 13 31.01 3.72 -26.59
N ASN A 14 30.49 4.25 -27.70
CA ASN A 14 29.88 5.58 -27.79
C ASN A 14 28.40 5.55 -27.37
N ASP A 15 28.07 6.26 -26.29
CA ASP A 15 26.72 6.32 -25.73
C ASP A 15 25.69 6.91 -26.71
N VAL A 16 26.09 7.85 -27.58
CA VAL A 16 25.21 8.43 -28.61
C VAL A 16 24.83 7.39 -29.65
N ALA A 17 25.78 6.54 -30.06
CA ALA A 17 25.52 5.46 -31.01
C ALA A 17 24.57 4.42 -30.43
N ARG A 18 24.76 4.03 -29.16
CA ARG A 18 23.86 3.10 -28.46
C ARG A 18 22.47 3.69 -28.24
N LEU A 19 22.39 4.98 -27.91
CA LEU A 19 21.11 5.69 -27.77
C LEU A 19 20.30 5.69 -29.07
N GLU A 20 20.96 6.00 -30.19
CA GLU A 20 20.32 5.98 -31.50
C GLU A 20 19.92 4.55 -31.92
N ALA A 21 20.78 3.57 -31.64
CA ALA A 21 20.45 2.16 -31.85
C ALA A 21 19.20 1.76 -31.07
N ALA A 22 19.13 2.09 -29.77
CA ALA A 22 17.98 1.80 -28.92
C ALA A 22 16.66 2.34 -29.49
N ARG A 23 16.67 3.58 -30.01
CA ARG A 23 15.49 4.21 -30.62
C ARG A 23 15.04 3.48 -31.89
N ARG A 24 15.99 3.15 -32.76
CA ARG A 24 15.71 2.51 -34.07
C ARG A 24 15.41 1.01 -33.97
N LEU A 25 15.80 0.36 -32.88
CA LEU A 25 15.51 -1.07 -32.68
C LEU A 25 14.01 -1.37 -32.53
N ALA A 26 13.18 -0.39 -32.16
CA ALA A 26 11.73 -0.53 -32.18
C ALA A 26 11.19 -0.81 -33.60
N ASP A 27 11.75 -0.15 -34.62
CA ASP A 27 11.34 -0.32 -36.03
C ASP A 27 11.65 -1.72 -36.58
N ALA A 28 12.58 -2.44 -35.95
CA ALA A 28 12.89 -3.82 -36.28
C ALA A 28 11.87 -4.82 -35.71
N GLY A 29 10.90 -4.36 -34.92
CA GLY A 29 9.88 -5.18 -34.27
C GLY A 29 10.49 -6.25 -33.34
N PRO A 30 9.86 -7.43 -33.24
CA PRO A 30 10.35 -8.52 -32.37
C PRO A 30 11.78 -8.96 -32.65
N ALA A 31 12.27 -8.80 -33.88
CA ALA A 31 13.65 -9.14 -34.23
C ALA A 31 14.68 -8.28 -33.46
N GLY A 32 14.32 -7.05 -33.03
CA GLY A 32 15.20 -6.17 -32.26
C GLY A 32 15.34 -6.53 -30.77
N LEU A 33 14.47 -7.39 -30.23
CA LEU A 33 14.40 -7.69 -28.79
C LEU A 33 15.70 -8.20 -28.16
N PRO A 34 16.50 -9.08 -28.79
CA PRO A 34 17.76 -9.54 -28.20
C PRO A 34 18.74 -8.38 -27.93
N LEU A 35 18.79 -7.38 -28.81
CA LEU A 35 19.65 -6.19 -28.63
C LEU A 35 19.05 -5.23 -27.60
N LEU A 36 17.73 -5.04 -27.61
CA LEU A 36 17.04 -4.22 -26.59
C LEU A 36 17.25 -4.79 -25.18
N ARG A 37 17.20 -6.12 -25.01
CA ARG A 37 17.46 -6.79 -23.72
C ARG A 37 18.85 -6.48 -23.16
N ALA A 38 19.86 -6.31 -24.00
CA ALA A 38 21.19 -5.87 -23.55
C ALA A 38 21.21 -4.38 -23.14
N LEU A 39 20.50 -3.53 -23.89
CA LEU A 39 20.50 -2.08 -23.69
C LEU A 39 19.63 -1.59 -22.52
N VAL A 40 18.63 -2.36 -22.07
CA VAL A 40 17.82 -1.98 -20.89
C VAL A 40 18.61 -1.95 -19.59
N THR A 41 19.78 -2.61 -19.55
CA THR A 41 20.74 -2.59 -18.44
C THR A 41 21.99 -1.75 -18.74
N ASP A 42 21.96 -0.90 -19.77
CA ASP A 42 23.10 -0.05 -20.14
C ASP A 42 23.58 0.83 -18.97
N ARG A 43 24.87 1.16 -18.96
CA ARG A 43 25.45 2.06 -17.96
C ARG A 43 24.96 3.51 -18.08
N ASN A 44 24.48 3.91 -19.25
CA ASN A 44 23.97 5.25 -19.52
C ASN A 44 22.43 5.29 -19.39
N ASP A 45 21.94 6.18 -18.53
CA ASP A 45 20.50 6.31 -18.23
C ASP A 45 19.66 6.67 -19.44
N PHE A 46 20.15 7.49 -20.36
CA PHE A 46 19.41 7.86 -21.58
C PHE A 46 19.27 6.66 -22.53
N VAL A 47 20.33 5.85 -22.64
CA VAL A 47 20.30 4.60 -23.43
C VAL A 47 19.28 3.63 -22.82
N ARG A 48 19.32 3.42 -21.50
CA ARG A 48 18.33 2.59 -20.80
C ARG A 48 16.91 3.09 -21.02
N GLN A 49 16.69 4.40 -20.88
CA GLN A 49 15.38 5.00 -21.06
C GLN A 49 14.84 4.76 -22.47
N ALA A 50 15.66 5.01 -23.50
CA ALA A 50 15.28 4.78 -24.89
C ALA A 50 15.02 3.30 -25.18
N ALA A 51 15.86 2.40 -24.66
CA ALA A 51 15.68 0.96 -24.83
C ALA A 51 14.38 0.46 -24.20
N LYS A 52 14.05 0.92 -22.99
CA LYS A 52 12.77 0.59 -22.35
C LYS A 52 11.59 1.10 -23.15
N ALA A 53 11.61 2.36 -23.58
CA ALA A 53 10.56 2.91 -24.43
C ALA A 53 10.38 2.07 -25.72
N ALA A 54 11.47 1.68 -26.36
CA ALA A 54 11.46 0.81 -27.54
C ALA A 54 10.85 -0.57 -27.24
N VAL A 55 11.15 -1.19 -26.09
CA VAL A 55 10.53 -2.46 -25.66
C VAL A 55 9.01 -2.33 -25.59
N TYR A 56 8.48 -1.26 -24.98
CA TYR A 56 7.04 -1.03 -24.90
C TYR A 56 6.41 -0.73 -26.27
N THR A 57 7.11 -0.04 -27.16
CA THR A 57 6.67 0.15 -28.55
C THR A 57 6.54 -1.19 -29.26
N VAL A 58 7.56 -2.06 -29.16
CA VAL A 58 7.51 -3.40 -29.78
C VAL A 58 6.36 -4.22 -29.21
N ALA A 59 6.21 -4.25 -27.89
CA ALA A 59 5.13 -4.98 -27.22
C ALA A 59 3.74 -4.49 -27.67
N ARG A 60 3.53 -3.17 -27.76
CA ARG A 60 2.26 -2.57 -28.16
C ARG A 60 1.95 -2.80 -29.64
N ASP A 61 2.87 -2.43 -30.52
CA ASP A 61 2.62 -2.33 -31.96
C ASP A 61 2.60 -3.71 -32.63
N HIS A 62 3.21 -4.72 -32.01
CA HIS A 62 3.24 -6.09 -32.50
C HIS A 62 2.48 -7.10 -31.63
N ALA A 63 1.83 -6.66 -30.54
CA ALA A 63 1.22 -7.53 -29.53
C ALA A 63 2.17 -8.65 -29.05
N ASP A 64 3.47 -8.33 -28.95
CA ASP A 64 4.52 -9.32 -28.72
C ASP A 64 4.65 -9.67 -27.24
N LEU A 65 4.47 -10.95 -26.92
CA LEU A 65 4.48 -11.45 -25.55
C LEU A 65 5.86 -11.37 -24.89
N GLU A 66 6.93 -11.62 -25.64
CA GLU A 66 8.31 -11.58 -25.12
C GLU A 66 8.75 -10.15 -24.83
N ALA A 67 8.35 -9.20 -25.69
CA ALA A 67 8.53 -7.78 -25.44
C ALA A 67 7.76 -7.33 -24.20
N ALA A 68 6.52 -7.79 -24.03
CA ALA A 68 5.72 -7.49 -22.83
C ALA A 68 6.36 -8.06 -21.56
N ARG A 69 6.86 -9.31 -21.59
CA ARG A 69 7.62 -9.92 -20.48
C ARG A 69 8.86 -9.11 -20.12
N LEU A 70 9.67 -8.76 -21.12
CA LEU A 70 10.84 -7.89 -20.93
C LEU A 70 10.42 -6.52 -20.35
N GLY A 71 9.30 -5.96 -20.80
CA GLY A 71 8.71 -4.75 -20.24
C GLY A 71 8.45 -4.87 -18.73
N LEU A 72 7.77 -5.94 -18.31
CA LEU A 72 7.51 -6.23 -16.89
C LEU A 72 8.80 -6.39 -16.08
N GLU A 73 9.80 -7.11 -16.60
CA GLU A 73 11.10 -7.28 -15.95
C GLU A 73 11.79 -5.93 -15.68
N VAL A 74 11.80 -5.03 -16.67
CA VAL A 74 12.52 -3.75 -16.57
C VAL A 74 11.73 -2.66 -15.84
N ALA A 75 10.48 -2.94 -15.46
CA ALA A 75 9.61 -2.01 -14.76
C ALA A 75 10.06 -1.81 -13.30
N ALA A 76 10.67 -2.83 -12.68
CA ALA A 76 11.17 -2.79 -11.30
C ALA A 76 12.53 -2.06 -11.12
N ASP A 77 12.85 -1.07 -11.95
CA ASP A 77 14.13 -0.35 -11.89
C ASP A 77 14.27 0.47 -10.60
N ASN A 78 15.49 0.60 -10.08
CA ASN A 78 15.76 1.43 -8.91
C ASN A 78 15.78 2.94 -9.25
N ASN A 79 15.99 3.31 -10.52
CA ASN A 79 15.94 4.69 -10.97
C ASN A 79 14.50 5.15 -11.19
N LEU A 80 14.09 6.21 -10.46
CA LEU A 80 12.75 6.76 -10.50
C LEU A 80 12.30 7.20 -11.90
N HIS A 81 13.15 7.85 -12.67
CA HIS A 81 12.81 8.31 -14.03
C HIS A 81 12.60 7.14 -15.00
N LEU A 82 13.39 6.08 -14.85
CA LEU A 82 13.23 4.86 -15.65
C LEU A 82 11.94 4.12 -15.28
N ARG A 83 11.55 4.09 -13.99
CA ARG A 83 10.26 3.56 -13.56
C ARG A 83 9.08 4.33 -14.14
N VAL A 84 9.15 5.67 -14.15
CA VAL A 84 8.09 6.49 -14.77
C VAL A 84 7.94 6.16 -16.25
N THR A 85 9.05 6.03 -16.98
CA THR A 85 9.03 5.64 -18.40
C THR A 85 8.40 4.25 -18.57
N ALA A 86 8.79 3.29 -17.73
CA ALA A 86 8.21 1.96 -17.74
C ALA A 86 6.71 1.95 -17.42
N TRP A 87 6.29 2.74 -16.43
CA TRP A 87 4.90 2.88 -16.04
C TRP A 87 4.03 3.41 -17.19
N GLN A 88 4.48 4.46 -17.87
CA GLN A 88 3.76 5.00 -19.03
C GLN A 88 3.71 4.00 -20.18
N GLY A 89 4.78 3.23 -20.40
CA GLY A 89 4.81 2.13 -21.35
C GLY A 89 3.79 1.03 -21.03
N LEU A 90 3.75 0.57 -19.78
CA LEU A 90 2.79 -0.44 -19.30
C LEU A 90 1.35 0.04 -19.46
N LYS A 91 1.04 1.30 -19.13
CA LYS A 91 -0.30 1.87 -19.31
C LYS A 91 -0.78 1.86 -20.76
N ALA A 92 0.14 1.91 -21.71
CA ALA A 92 -0.16 1.89 -23.13
C ALA A 92 -0.34 0.47 -23.70
N LEU A 93 -0.01 -0.59 -22.95
CA LEU A 93 -0.19 -1.96 -23.40
C LEU A 93 -1.64 -2.44 -23.20
N PRO A 94 -2.14 -3.33 -24.08
CA PRO A 94 -3.38 -4.06 -23.82
C PRO A 94 -3.30 -4.87 -22.51
N ARG A 95 -4.39 -4.86 -21.74
CA ARG A 95 -4.46 -5.53 -20.42
C ARG A 95 -4.31 -7.05 -20.54
N ASP A 96 -4.93 -7.65 -21.55
CA ASP A 96 -4.84 -9.07 -21.85
C ASP A 96 -3.41 -9.49 -22.20
N LEU A 97 -2.67 -8.65 -22.92
CA LEU A 97 -1.24 -8.87 -23.18
C LEU A 97 -0.41 -8.84 -21.88
N ILE A 98 -0.64 -7.85 -21.00
CA ILE A 98 0.02 -7.80 -19.68
C ILE A 98 -0.32 -9.05 -18.85
N ALA A 99 -1.58 -9.42 -18.81
CA ALA A 99 -2.04 -10.59 -18.05
C ALA A 99 -1.43 -11.90 -18.57
N ALA A 100 -1.25 -12.03 -19.89
CA ALA A 100 -0.58 -13.17 -20.50
C ALA A 100 0.95 -13.17 -20.24
N ALA A 101 1.57 -11.99 -20.19
CA ALA A 101 3.00 -11.83 -19.94
C ALA A 101 3.38 -12.00 -18.47
N TYR A 102 2.46 -11.69 -17.55
CA TYR A 102 2.72 -11.73 -16.12
C TYR A 102 2.75 -13.16 -15.58
N GLU A 103 3.87 -13.52 -14.96
CA GLU A 103 4.03 -14.80 -14.28
C GLU A 103 3.77 -14.61 -12.78
N PRO A 104 2.65 -15.11 -12.23
CA PRO A 104 2.38 -14.99 -10.82
C PRO A 104 3.43 -15.76 -10.00
N PRO A 105 3.82 -15.27 -8.81
CA PRO A 105 4.73 -15.99 -7.96
C PRO A 105 4.16 -17.37 -7.62
N THR A 106 5.00 -18.39 -7.65
CA THR A 106 4.61 -19.74 -7.23
C THR A 106 4.75 -19.84 -5.70
N PRO A 107 3.70 -20.27 -4.97
CA PRO A 107 3.80 -20.44 -3.54
C PRO A 107 4.74 -21.60 -3.19
N VAL A 108 5.66 -21.36 -2.27
CA VAL A 108 6.48 -22.37 -1.62
C VAL A 108 5.54 -23.32 -0.86
N PRO A 109 5.79 -24.65 -0.86
CA PRO A 109 5.00 -25.58 -0.08
C PRO A 109 4.81 -25.12 1.37
N GLY A 110 3.57 -25.18 1.85
CA GLY A 110 3.21 -24.72 3.19
C GLY A 110 3.19 -23.20 3.36
N HIS A 111 3.22 -22.41 2.30
CA HIS A 111 3.01 -20.96 2.33
C HIS A 111 1.80 -20.54 1.49
N GLY A 112 1.20 -19.40 1.84
CA GLY A 112 0.16 -18.74 1.08
C GLY A 112 0.63 -17.36 0.62
N ILE A 113 0.29 -16.98 -0.60
CA ILE A 113 0.63 -15.65 -1.13
C ILE A 113 -0.41 -14.63 -0.66
N ASP A 114 0.05 -13.46 -0.21
CA ASP A 114 -0.83 -12.34 0.14
C ASP A 114 -1.50 -11.74 -1.10
N CYS A 115 -2.58 -10.98 -0.92
CA CYS A 115 -3.39 -10.49 -2.04
C CYS A 115 -2.70 -9.45 -2.93
N LEU A 116 -1.54 -8.92 -2.49
CA LEU A 116 -0.70 -8.02 -3.28
C LEU A 116 0.49 -8.73 -3.92
N SER A 117 0.59 -10.06 -3.79
CA SER A 117 1.63 -10.90 -4.37
C SER A 117 3.05 -10.47 -3.98
N ARG A 118 3.24 -9.91 -2.78
CA ARG A 118 4.54 -9.42 -2.29
C ARG A 118 5.15 -10.31 -1.23
N ASN A 119 4.33 -11.11 -0.56
CA ASN A 119 4.75 -11.93 0.57
C ASN A 119 4.18 -13.34 0.47
N GLN A 120 4.98 -14.33 0.84
CA GLN A 120 4.51 -15.67 1.13
C GLN A 120 4.47 -15.88 2.64
N VAL A 121 3.27 -16.02 3.18
CA VAL A 121 2.99 -16.20 4.61
C VAL A 121 3.07 -17.69 4.93
N PRO A 122 3.83 -18.11 5.95
CA PRO A 122 3.87 -19.51 6.37
C PRO A 122 2.49 -19.96 6.87
N THR A 123 1.94 -21.01 6.25
CA THR A 123 0.62 -21.57 6.59
C THR A 123 0.69 -22.96 7.17
N ALA A 124 1.65 -23.82 6.84
CA ALA A 124 1.62 -25.23 7.28
C ALA A 124 2.06 -25.44 8.74
N ALA A 125 2.92 -24.56 9.26
CA ALA A 125 3.47 -24.65 10.61
C ALA A 125 3.73 -23.25 11.19
N GLY A 126 3.94 -23.18 12.50
CA GLY A 126 4.39 -21.96 13.18
C GLY A 126 3.27 -21.15 13.86
N PRO A 127 3.48 -19.85 14.08
CA PRO A 127 2.68 -19.02 15.00
C PRO A 127 1.21 -18.89 14.61
N LEU A 128 0.89 -19.06 13.33
CA LEU A 128 -0.46 -18.96 12.77
C LEU A 128 -1.30 -20.23 12.99
N ARG A 129 -0.69 -21.33 13.46
CA ARG A 129 -1.41 -22.53 13.84
C ARG A 129 -1.72 -22.56 15.34
N ASP A 130 -2.89 -23.10 15.65
CA ASP A 130 -3.26 -23.44 17.01
C ASP A 130 -2.43 -24.67 17.44
N PRO A 131 -1.64 -24.60 18.52
CA PRO A 131 -0.74 -25.67 18.92
C PRO A 131 -1.47 -26.93 19.39
N ARG A 132 -2.76 -26.85 19.73
CA ARG A 132 -3.57 -27.99 20.18
C ARG A 132 -4.25 -28.70 19.03
N THR A 133 -4.75 -27.94 18.05
CA THR A 133 -5.55 -28.50 16.95
C THR A 133 -4.79 -28.65 15.64
N GLY A 134 -3.65 -27.96 15.47
CA GLY A 134 -2.96 -27.83 14.18
C GLY A 134 -3.75 -27.03 13.14
N GLY A 135 -4.95 -26.54 13.48
CA GLY A 135 -5.79 -25.70 12.64
C GLY A 135 -5.35 -24.23 12.65
N PRO A 136 -5.99 -23.35 11.86
CA PRO A 136 -5.77 -21.91 11.95
C PRO A 136 -6.00 -21.42 13.38
N ARG A 137 -5.17 -20.48 13.84
CA ARG A 137 -5.33 -19.87 15.16
C ARG A 137 -6.70 -19.21 15.29
N ARG A 138 -7.40 -19.50 16.39
CA ARG A 138 -8.73 -18.96 16.69
C ARG A 138 -8.66 -17.93 17.81
N CYS A 139 -9.38 -16.83 17.66
CA CYS A 139 -9.59 -15.84 18.71
C CYS A 139 -10.86 -15.02 18.47
N HIS A 140 -11.31 -14.22 19.44
CA HIS A 140 -12.37 -13.24 19.18
C HIS A 140 -11.85 -12.03 18.40
N VAL A 141 -10.71 -11.48 18.80
CA VAL A 141 -10.11 -10.30 18.16
C VAL A 141 -8.68 -10.62 17.69
N CYS A 142 -8.38 -10.37 16.43
CA CYS A 142 -7.01 -10.36 15.93
C CYS A 142 -6.57 -8.92 15.71
N VAL A 143 -5.54 -8.48 16.44
CA VAL A 143 -4.88 -7.20 16.16
C VAL A 143 -3.61 -7.51 15.36
N ALA A 144 -3.48 -6.93 14.17
CA ALA A 144 -2.37 -7.22 13.27
C ALA A 144 -1.65 -5.96 12.80
N LEU A 145 -0.33 -6.04 12.69
CA LEU A 145 0.53 -4.99 12.14
C LEU A 145 1.55 -5.60 11.17
N VAL A 146 2.15 -4.75 10.34
CA VAL A 146 3.32 -5.08 9.53
C VAL A 146 4.44 -4.14 9.93
N ALA A 147 5.62 -4.67 10.21
CA ALA A 147 6.82 -3.85 10.41
C ALA A 147 8.01 -4.46 9.67
N THR A 148 8.83 -3.60 9.06
CA THR A 148 10.06 -3.97 8.36
C THR A 148 11.27 -3.61 9.20
N PRO A 149 12.48 -4.10 8.89
CA PRO A 149 13.70 -3.62 9.53
C PRO A 149 13.80 -2.10 9.55
N GLY A 150 14.23 -1.54 10.68
CA GLY A 150 14.28 -0.10 10.95
C GLY A 150 13.02 0.49 11.61
N PHE A 151 11.95 -0.30 11.79
CA PHE A 151 10.70 0.13 12.45
C PHE A 151 10.57 -0.37 13.90
N GLU A 152 11.63 -0.93 14.49
CA GLU A 152 11.60 -1.57 15.81
C GLU A 152 11.09 -0.61 16.90
N GLY A 153 11.59 0.63 16.89
CA GLY A 153 11.19 1.65 17.85
C GLY A 153 9.73 2.07 17.71
N LEU A 154 9.24 2.18 16.47
CA LEU A 154 7.84 2.50 16.16
C LEU A 154 6.94 1.33 16.60
N LEU A 155 7.28 0.11 16.23
CA LEU A 155 6.58 -1.10 16.65
C LEU A 155 6.50 -1.24 18.17
N ASP A 156 7.62 -1.01 18.88
CA ASP A 156 7.67 -1.08 20.34
C ASP A 156 6.76 -0.04 20.98
N MET A 157 6.77 1.19 20.47
CA MET A 157 5.87 2.26 20.91
C MET A 157 4.41 1.91 20.66
N CYS A 158 4.07 1.45 19.44
CA CYS A 158 2.72 1.07 19.07
C CYS A 158 2.18 -0.04 19.99
N LEU A 159 2.92 -1.14 20.13
CA LEU A 159 2.51 -2.26 20.98
C LEU A 159 2.43 -1.90 22.46
N ARG A 160 3.38 -1.12 22.98
CA ARG A 160 3.38 -0.63 24.37
C ARG A 160 2.16 0.25 24.64
N SER A 161 1.87 1.19 23.75
CA SER A 161 0.73 2.10 23.89
C SER A 161 -0.61 1.37 23.72
N LEU A 162 -0.70 0.42 22.78
CA LEU A 162 -1.85 -0.45 22.60
C LEU A 162 -2.13 -1.28 23.85
N LYS A 163 -1.10 -1.88 24.46
CA LYS A 163 -1.23 -2.67 25.68
C LYS A 163 -1.72 -1.80 26.86
N LYS A 164 -1.16 -0.59 27.00
CA LYS A 164 -1.49 0.33 28.10
C LYS A 164 -2.89 0.95 27.95
N ASN A 165 -3.24 1.38 26.75
CA ASN A 165 -4.38 2.28 26.52
C ASN A 165 -5.50 1.65 25.66
N GLY A 166 -5.21 0.59 24.89
CA GLY A 166 -6.15 0.03 23.91
C GLY A 166 -7.38 -0.66 24.50
N GLY A 167 -7.35 -0.99 25.80
CA GLY A 167 -8.49 -1.60 26.49
C GLY A 167 -8.77 -3.05 26.06
N LEU A 168 -7.74 -3.81 25.68
CA LEU A 168 -7.87 -5.19 25.20
C LEU A 168 -7.98 -6.24 26.33
N GLU A 169 -7.76 -5.84 27.59
CA GLU A 169 -7.74 -6.75 28.75
C GLU A 169 -9.06 -7.51 28.94
N GLY A 170 -9.01 -8.84 29.08
CA GLY A 170 -10.21 -9.67 29.22
C GLY A 170 -10.94 -9.97 27.90
N LEU A 171 -10.46 -9.46 26.75
CA LEU A 171 -10.86 -9.97 25.44
C LEU A 171 -9.98 -11.18 25.09
N ASP A 172 -10.58 -12.21 24.50
CA ASP A 172 -9.84 -13.27 23.82
C ASP A 172 -9.23 -12.69 22.53
N HIS A 173 -7.96 -12.28 22.60
CA HIS A 173 -7.29 -11.59 21.50
C HIS A 173 -5.92 -12.20 21.17
N THR A 174 -5.53 -12.05 19.92
CA THR A 174 -4.19 -12.36 19.43
C THR A 174 -3.56 -11.08 18.88
N LEU A 175 -2.35 -10.77 19.34
CA LEU A 175 -1.49 -9.74 18.74
C LEU A 175 -0.56 -10.42 17.73
N LEU A 176 -0.57 -9.93 16.49
CA LEU A 176 0.16 -10.51 15.37
C LEU A 176 1.00 -9.44 14.69
N ALA A 177 2.30 -9.69 14.49
CA ALA A 177 3.18 -8.82 13.72
C ALA A 177 3.76 -9.61 12.54
N PHE A 178 3.47 -9.18 11.32
CA PHE A 178 4.15 -9.67 10.12
C PHE A 178 5.43 -8.88 9.91
N MET A 179 6.54 -9.59 9.80
CA MET A 179 7.88 -9.02 9.79
C MET A 179 8.65 -9.45 8.53
N PRO A 180 8.31 -8.93 7.33
CA PRO A 180 9.05 -9.25 6.11
C PRO A 180 10.49 -8.75 6.24
N GLY A 181 11.45 -9.67 6.16
CA GLY A 181 12.87 -9.39 6.40
C GLY A 181 13.25 -9.24 7.88
N ALA A 182 12.49 -9.83 8.81
CA ALA A 182 12.68 -9.72 10.25
C ALA A 182 14.15 -9.81 10.72
N ASP A 183 14.54 -8.87 11.59
CA ASP A 183 15.79 -8.91 12.35
C ASP A 183 15.55 -9.25 13.84
N ASP A 184 16.64 -9.40 14.59
CA ASP A 184 16.56 -9.77 16.01
C ASP A 184 15.93 -8.70 16.89
N ALA A 185 16.06 -7.43 16.51
CA ALA A 185 15.52 -6.32 17.27
C ALA A 185 13.99 -6.29 17.16
N CYS A 186 13.44 -6.47 15.96
CA CYS A 186 12.02 -6.68 15.71
C CYS A 186 11.45 -7.89 16.47
N ARG A 187 12.15 -9.04 16.44
CA ARG A 187 11.75 -10.25 17.20
C ARG A 187 11.74 -9.99 18.70
N GLN A 188 12.70 -9.23 19.22
CA GLN A 188 12.78 -8.90 20.63
C GLN A 188 11.59 -8.04 21.07
N VAL A 189 11.18 -7.07 20.25
CA VAL A 189 9.98 -6.25 20.49
C VAL A 189 8.72 -7.13 20.55
N CYS A 190 8.53 -8.03 19.58
CA CYS A 190 7.39 -8.95 19.58
C CYS A 190 7.34 -9.81 20.85
N ARG A 191 8.48 -10.39 21.26
CA ARG A 191 8.59 -11.19 22.50
C ARG A 191 8.25 -10.36 23.74
N ARG A 192 8.75 -9.13 23.84
CA ARG A 192 8.51 -8.22 24.98
C ARG A 192 7.02 -7.94 25.19
N HIS A 193 6.26 -7.81 24.10
CA HIS A 193 4.83 -7.47 24.14
C HIS A 193 3.90 -8.68 23.99
N GLY A 194 4.45 -9.89 23.86
CA GLY A 194 3.66 -11.11 23.66
C GLY A 194 2.98 -11.17 22.29
N ALA A 195 3.48 -10.44 21.30
CA ALA A 195 3.00 -10.52 19.93
C ALA A 195 3.58 -11.73 19.21
N LEU A 196 2.75 -12.40 18.42
CA LEU A 196 3.19 -13.48 17.53
C LEU A 196 3.95 -12.88 16.35
N CYS A 197 5.23 -13.21 16.24
CA CYS A 197 6.07 -12.80 15.13
C CYS A 197 5.89 -13.79 13.96
N VAL A 198 5.35 -13.31 12.84
CA VAL A 198 5.26 -14.07 11.59
C VAL A 198 6.33 -13.54 10.64
N GLU A 199 7.18 -14.42 10.14
CA GLU A 199 8.27 -14.08 9.24
C GLU A 199 7.93 -14.55 7.82
N PRO A 200 7.19 -13.75 7.03
CA PRO A 200 6.88 -14.09 5.66
C PRO A 200 8.14 -14.06 4.79
N LEU A 201 8.17 -14.91 3.75
CA LEU A 201 9.15 -14.79 2.68
C LEU A 201 8.75 -13.62 1.77
N SER A 202 9.56 -12.56 1.76
CA SER A 202 9.35 -11.42 0.87
C SER A 202 9.73 -11.78 -0.56
N LEU A 203 8.84 -11.51 -1.51
CA LEU A 203 9.06 -11.73 -2.95
C LEU A 203 9.70 -10.51 -3.63
N VAL A 204 9.74 -9.39 -2.92
CA VAL A 204 10.33 -8.11 -3.31
C VAL A 204 11.06 -7.53 -2.10
N PRO A 205 12.02 -6.59 -2.29
CA PRO A 205 12.68 -5.94 -1.16
C PRO A 205 11.66 -5.34 -0.16
N PRO A 206 11.80 -5.55 1.16
CA PRO A 206 10.88 -5.00 2.14
C PRO A 206 10.79 -3.47 2.10
N HIS A 207 9.57 -2.93 2.14
CA HIS A 207 9.28 -1.50 2.27
C HIS A 207 7.88 -1.27 2.87
N ALA A 208 7.51 0.00 3.08
CA ALA A 208 6.28 0.38 3.79
C ALA A 208 4.96 -0.09 3.14
N SER A 209 4.97 -0.56 1.88
CA SER A 209 3.75 -1.01 1.18
C SER A 209 3.47 -2.51 1.35
N MET A 210 4.18 -3.19 2.24
CA MET A 210 4.05 -4.64 2.51
C MET A 210 2.76 -5.00 3.28
N LYS A 211 1.63 -4.37 2.95
CA LYS A 211 0.37 -4.46 3.69
C LYS A 211 -0.59 -5.54 3.19
N GLY A 212 -0.25 -6.25 2.11
CA GLY A 212 -1.10 -7.28 1.52
C GLY A 212 -1.49 -8.38 2.53
N MET A 213 -0.60 -8.69 3.46
CA MET A 213 -0.86 -9.65 4.55
C MET A 213 -1.97 -9.19 5.50
N LEU A 214 -2.09 -7.88 5.76
CA LEU A 214 -3.20 -7.32 6.56
C LEU A 214 -4.52 -7.44 5.81
N TYR A 215 -4.51 -7.17 4.51
CA TYR A 215 -5.70 -7.27 3.65
C TYR A 215 -6.16 -8.73 3.47
N SER A 216 -5.24 -9.68 3.62
CA SER A 216 -5.48 -11.14 3.52
C SER A 216 -5.60 -11.84 4.87
N LEU A 217 -5.63 -11.10 5.98
CA LEU A 217 -5.45 -11.63 7.33
C LEU A 217 -6.44 -12.75 7.70
N HIS A 218 -7.65 -12.64 7.18
CA HIS A 218 -8.73 -13.61 7.39
C HIS A 218 -8.42 -15.03 6.86
N ARG A 219 -7.42 -15.18 5.97
CA ARG A 219 -6.91 -16.48 5.52
C ARG A 219 -6.04 -17.17 6.57
N TRP A 220 -5.36 -16.37 7.40
CA TRP A 220 -4.29 -16.83 8.27
C TRP A 220 -4.76 -17.05 9.70
N VAL A 221 -5.71 -16.22 10.15
CA VAL A 221 -6.28 -16.27 11.50
C VAL A 221 -7.80 -16.39 11.38
N ASP A 222 -8.39 -17.26 12.19
CA ASP A 222 -9.84 -17.42 12.31
C ASP A 222 -10.35 -16.57 13.47
N ALA A 223 -10.58 -15.27 13.20
CA ALA A 223 -11.08 -14.31 14.16
C ALA A 223 -12.48 -13.77 13.82
N ARG A 224 -13.22 -13.34 14.85
CA ARG A 224 -14.52 -12.66 14.66
C ARG A 224 -14.35 -11.20 14.23
N CYS A 225 -13.31 -10.54 14.71
CA CYS A 225 -12.97 -9.17 14.36
C CYS A 225 -11.47 -9.05 14.12
N TYR A 226 -11.09 -8.30 13.09
CA TYR A 226 -9.73 -7.99 12.71
C TYR A 226 -9.54 -6.49 12.90
N LEU A 227 -8.53 -6.07 13.67
CA LEU A 227 -8.09 -4.69 13.81
C LEU A 227 -6.68 -4.59 13.22
N CYS A 228 -6.52 -3.86 12.14
CA CYS A 228 -5.23 -3.64 11.51
C CYS A 228 -4.71 -2.26 11.90
N LEU A 229 -3.43 -2.21 12.30
CA LEU A 229 -2.72 -1.01 12.72
C LEU A 229 -1.40 -0.89 11.96
N GLU A 230 -0.96 0.34 11.71
CA GLU A 230 0.42 0.62 11.31
C GLU A 230 1.35 0.73 12.53
N PRO A 231 2.65 0.41 12.37
CA PRO A 231 3.61 0.47 13.46
C PRO A 231 3.94 1.90 13.90
N ASP A 232 3.70 2.90 13.06
CA ASP A 232 3.88 4.33 13.37
C ASP A 232 2.66 4.97 14.05
N MET A 233 1.83 4.14 14.70
CA MET A 233 0.68 4.59 15.48
C MET A 233 0.96 4.62 16.99
N LEU A 234 0.36 5.59 17.67
CA LEU A 234 0.37 5.73 19.12
C LEU A 234 -1.07 5.71 19.65
N VAL A 235 -1.41 4.66 20.40
CA VAL A 235 -2.75 4.49 20.97
C VAL A 235 -2.84 5.25 22.30
N LEU A 236 -3.72 6.25 22.35
CA LEU A 236 -3.91 7.14 23.49
C LEU A 236 -5.17 6.83 24.29
N GLY A 237 -6.17 6.22 23.66
CA GLY A 237 -7.47 5.93 24.25
C GLY A 237 -7.96 4.51 23.97
N PRO A 238 -9.04 4.07 24.64
CA PRO A 238 -9.55 2.72 24.52
C PRO A 238 -10.12 2.47 23.12
N LEU A 239 -9.68 1.37 22.50
CA LEU A 239 -10.21 0.85 21.24
C LEU A 239 -11.34 -0.15 21.45
N ARG A 240 -11.59 -0.57 22.70
CA ARG A 240 -12.69 -1.50 23.03
C ARG A 240 -14.06 -1.07 22.47
N PRO A 241 -14.52 0.18 22.63
CA PRO A 241 -15.84 0.57 22.10
C PRO A 241 -15.95 0.36 20.58
N LEU A 242 -14.84 0.55 19.86
CA LEU A 242 -14.74 0.33 18.43
C LEU A 242 -14.85 -1.16 18.07
N LEU A 243 -14.13 -2.02 18.81
CA LEU A 243 -14.17 -3.47 18.65
C LEU A 243 -15.55 -4.04 18.97
N GLU A 244 -16.17 -3.61 20.07
CA GLU A 244 -17.52 -4.03 20.47
C GLU A 244 -18.55 -3.62 19.41
N ARG A 245 -18.44 -2.40 18.86
CA ARG A 245 -19.30 -1.95 17.77
C ARG A 245 -19.16 -2.82 16.52
N ALA A 246 -17.94 -3.21 16.14
CA ALA A 246 -17.73 -4.10 14.99
C ALA A 246 -18.27 -5.51 15.27
N LEU A 247 -18.05 -6.05 16.47
CA LEU A 247 -18.53 -7.38 16.87
C LEU A 247 -20.06 -7.48 16.98
N ALA A 248 -20.73 -6.40 17.41
CA ALA A 248 -22.19 -6.31 17.53
C ALA A 248 -22.87 -5.80 16.25
N GLY A 249 -22.09 -5.23 15.32
CA GLY A 249 -22.59 -4.63 14.09
C GLY A 249 -23.11 -5.64 13.07
N ARG A 250 -23.61 -5.12 11.95
CA ARG A 250 -23.97 -5.95 10.79
C ARG A 250 -22.69 -6.58 10.21
N ARG A 251 -22.76 -7.88 9.93
CA ARG A 251 -21.67 -8.62 9.28
C ARG A 251 -21.27 -8.01 7.94
N GLY A 252 -20.03 -8.27 7.56
CA GLY A 252 -19.46 -7.88 6.28
C GLY A 252 -19.13 -6.41 6.18
N ARG A 253 -19.15 -5.63 7.27
CA ARG A 253 -18.78 -4.20 7.29
C ARG A 253 -17.30 -4.00 7.59
N LEU A 254 -16.65 -3.14 6.81
CA LEU A 254 -15.28 -2.71 7.05
C LEU A 254 -15.30 -1.23 7.44
N TYR A 255 -14.66 -0.94 8.55
CA TYR A 255 -14.61 0.37 9.19
C TYR A 255 -13.22 0.96 9.02
N ALA A 256 -13.13 2.19 8.55
CA ALA A 256 -11.86 2.89 8.38
C ALA A 256 -12.04 4.39 8.54
N VAL A 257 -10.96 5.10 8.87
CA VAL A 257 -11.01 6.56 9.06
C VAL A 257 -10.79 7.25 7.72
N PRO A 258 -11.71 8.13 7.26
CA PRO A 258 -11.53 8.92 6.04
C PRO A 258 -10.17 9.62 6.03
N ASN A 259 -9.46 9.77 4.91
CA ASN A 259 -8.25 10.59 4.86
C ASN A 259 -8.62 12.10 4.86
N LEU A 260 -7.78 12.97 5.40
CA LEU A 260 -8.06 14.42 5.51
C LEU A 260 -8.34 15.10 4.15
N PRO A 261 -7.54 14.86 3.08
CA PRO A 261 -7.85 15.41 1.76
C PRO A 261 -9.22 14.96 1.24
N SER A 262 -9.67 13.76 1.64
CA SER A 262 -10.97 13.23 1.25
C SER A 262 -12.11 13.98 1.94
N LEU A 263 -11.94 14.32 3.22
CA LEU A 263 -12.91 15.15 3.95
C LEU A 263 -12.98 16.56 3.32
N ARG A 264 -11.83 17.16 2.99
CA ARG A 264 -11.77 18.48 2.35
C ARG A 264 -12.45 18.49 0.98
N ALA A 265 -12.19 17.48 0.15
CA ALA A 265 -12.83 17.34 -1.15
C ALA A 265 -14.36 17.16 -1.01
N GLN A 266 -14.82 16.38 -0.04
CA GLN A 266 -16.24 16.23 0.27
C GLN A 266 -16.85 17.56 0.75
N ASP A 267 -16.18 18.29 1.62
CA ASP A 267 -16.67 19.59 2.12
C ASP A 267 -16.72 20.64 1.01
N ALA A 268 -15.71 20.70 0.15
CA ALA A 268 -15.69 21.57 -1.02
C ALA A 268 -16.84 21.25 -1.97
N ALA A 269 -17.07 19.96 -2.27
CA ALA A 269 -18.18 19.52 -3.11
C ALA A 269 -19.56 19.78 -2.48
N ARG A 270 -19.70 19.70 -1.14
CA ARG A 270 -20.93 20.11 -0.42
C ARG A 270 -21.17 21.61 -0.54
N ARG A 271 -20.14 22.43 -0.29
CA ARG A 271 -20.22 23.90 -0.41
C ARG A 271 -20.55 24.34 -1.83
N ALA A 272 -20.04 23.63 -2.83
CA ALA A 272 -20.35 23.88 -4.23
C ALA A 272 -21.75 23.40 -4.67
N GLY A 273 -22.54 22.79 -3.77
CA GLY A 273 -23.85 22.21 -4.10
C GLY A 273 -23.78 20.98 -5.02
N ALA A 274 -22.57 20.45 -5.27
CA ALA A 274 -22.35 19.25 -6.07
C ALA A 274 -22.77 17.98 -5.31
N LEU A 275 -22.67 18.01 -3.97
CA LEU A 275 -23.23 17.01 -3.07
C LEU A 275 -24.58 17.53 -2.53
N ARG A 276 -25.71 17.10 -3.12
CA ARG A 276 -27.04 17.34 -2.54
C ARG A 276 -27.18 16.57 -1.22
N GLU A 277 -27.84 17.13 -0.21
CA GLU A 277 -28.19 16.40 1.02
C GLU A 277 -28.94 15.10 0.66
N GLY A 278 -28.37 13.95 1.02
CA GLY A 278 -28.91 12.62 0.69
C GLY A 278 -28.57 12.09 -0.71
N GLY A 279 -27.94 12.88 -1.58
CA GLY A 279 -27.36 12.44 -2.84
C GLY A 279 -25.86 12.25 -2.68
N ALA A 280 -25.36 11.02 -2.88
CA ALA A 280 -23.95 10.79 -3.15
C ALA A 280 -23.58 11.41 -4.51
N GLY A 281 -23.48 12.74 -4.57
CA GLY A 281 -22.89 13.47 -5.68
C GLY A 281 -21.41 13.17 -5.72
N ASP A 282 -21.01 12.26 -6.62
CA ASP A 282 -19.64 11.79 -6.81
C ASP A 282 -18.68 12.97 -6.98
N PRO A 283 -17.76 13.26 -6.03
CA PRO A 283 -16.51 13.85 -6.45
C PRO A 283 -15.90 12.89 -7.47
N ASP A 284 -15.58 13.39 -8.65
CA ASP A 284 -14.98 12.60 -9.72
C ASP A 284 -13.80 11.80 -9.14
N LEU A 285 -13.95 10.48 -9.08
CA LEU A 285 -12.93 9.55 -8.61
C LEU A 285 -11.59 9.86 -9.27
N GLN A 286 -11.61 10.26 -10.55
CA GLN A 286 -10.44 10.65 -11.29
C GLN A 286 -9.82 11.93 -10.73
N ALA A 287 -10.62 12.97 -10.47
CA ALA A 287 -10.14 14.20 -9.83
C ALA A 287 -9.55 13.92 -8.45
N TRP A 288 -10.18 13.04 -7.68
CA TRP A 288 -9.72 12.67 -6.35
C TRP A 288 -8.42 11.85 -6.38
N ILE A 289 -8.29 10.85 -7.25
CA ILE A 289 -7.05 10.06 -7.46
C ILE A 289 -5.92 10.96 -7.96
N THR A 290 -6.23 11.88 -8.85
CA THR A 290 -5.27 12.87 -9.34
C THR A 290 -4.77 13.75 -8.20
N GLN A 291 -5.69 14.29 -7.40
CA GLN A 291 -5.36 15.23 -6.34
C GLN A 291 -4.67 14.58 -5.14
N CYS A 292 -5.17 13.42 -4.69
CA CYS A 292 -4.77 12.81 -3.43
C CYS A 292 -3.78 11.68 -3.60
N CYS A 293 -3.62 11.11 -4.80
CA CYS A 293 -2.60 10.12 -5.05
C CYS A 293 -1.55 10.62 -6.02
N GLY A 294 -1.75 11.74 -6.73
CA GLY A 294 -0.82 12.16 -7.78
C GLY A 294 -0.86 11.26 -9.02
N GLY A 295 -1.95 10.49 -9.18
CA GLY A 295 -2.18 9.65 -10.35
C GLY A 295 -2.92 10.40 -11.47
N ASP A 296 -3.35 9.65 -12.49
CA ASP A 296 -4.25 10.14 -13.55
C ASP A 296 -5.38 9.13 -13.85
N GLY A 297 -6.32 9.52 -14.72
CA GLY A 297 -7.42 8.64 -15.14
C GLY A 297 -6.96 7.35 -15.83
N GLY A 298 -5.77 7.37 -16.44
CA GLY A 298 -5.13 6.20 -17.02
C GLY A 298 -4.71 5.18 -15.96
N ASP A 299 -4.25 5.63 -14.79
CA ASP A 299 -3.91 4.73 -13.67
C ASP A 299 -5.14 3.97 -13.16
N VAL A 300 -6.28 4.66 -13.06
CA VAL A 300 -7.56 4.02 -12.65
C VAL A 300 -7.99 2.97 -13.65
N ARG A 301 -7.91 3.30 -14.95
CA ARG A 301 -8.22 2.37 -16.05
C ARG A 301 -7.23 1.20 -16.08
N PHE A 302 -5.97 1.44 -15.75
CA PHE A 302 -4.97 0.39 -15.62
C PHE A 302 -5.26 -0.54 -14.43
N LEU A 303 -5.83 -0.06 -13.33
CA LEU A 303 -6.20 -0.93 -12.20
C LEU A 303 -7.52 -1.65 -12.46
N LEU A 304 -8.55 -0.94 -12.91
CA LEU A 304 -9.93 -1.41 -12.96
C LEU A 304 -10.40 -1.93 -14.31
N GLY A 305 -9.69 -1.62 -15.39
CA GLY A 305 -10.14 -1.88 -16.76
C GLY A 305 -11.38 -1.05 -17.08
N GLU A 306 -12.44 -1.72 -17.53
CA GLU A 306 -13.73 -1.10 -17.84
C GLU A 306 -14.62 -0.90 -16.60
N ARG A 307 -14.21 -1.43 -15.45
CA ARG A 307 -15.01 -1.32 -14.22
C ARG A 307 -14.99 0.11 -13.72
N THR A 308 -16.17 0.66 -13.48
CA THR A 308 -16.32 1.94 -12.77
C THR A 308 -16.46 1.69 -11.28
N VAL A 309 -15.80 2.50 -10.45
CA VAL A 309 -16.04 2.53 -9.01
C VAL A 309 -16.55 3.90 -8.60
N ARG A 310 -17.48 3.91 -7.65
CA ARG A 310 -17.92 5.14 -6.98
C ARG A 310 -17.33 5.14 -5.58
N PRO A 311 -16.30 5.96 -5.30
CA PRO A 311 -15.64 5.96 -4.02
C PRO A 311 -16.61 6.51 -2.98
N ARG A 312 -17.10 5.65 -2.08
CA ARG A 312 -17.94 6.09 -0.96
C ARG A 312 -17.12 6.77 0.13
N LEU A 313 -15.88 6.32 0.26
CA LEU A 313 -14.98 6.70 1.32
C LEU A 313 -13.57 6.39 0.84
N PHE A 314 -12.72 7.41 0.80
CA PHE A 314 -11.29 7.17 0.78
C PHE A 314 -10.75 7.33 2.19
N ALA A 315 -10.10 6.28 2.67
CA ALA A 315 -9.64 6.14 4.03
C ALA A 315 -8.13 5.92 4.07
N ASN A 316 -7.51 6.41 5.14
CA ASN A 316 -6.13 6.05 5.45
C ASN A 316 -6.11 4.58 5.89
N ALA A 317 -5.23 3.78 5.29
CA ALA A 317 -5.13 2.34 5.50
C ALA A 317 -4.37 1.95 6.78
N GLY A 318 -3.94 2.94 7.56
CA GLY A 318 -3.22 2.73 8.81
C GLY A 318 -4.07 2.16 9.93
N LEU A 319 -5.36 2.50 9.99
CA LEU A 319 -6.31 1.85 10.90
C LEU A 319 -7.58 1.47 10.16
N PHE A 320 -7.86 0.17 10.14
CA PHE A 320 -9.14 -0.36 9.73
C PHE A 320 -9.52 -1.58 10.57
N LEU A 321 -10.83 -1.84 10.68
CA LEU A 321 -11.32 -3.05 11.31
C LEU A 321 -12.57 -3.59 10.63
N GLY A 322 -12.77 -4.90 10.71
CA GLY A 322 -13.95 -5.56 10.17
C GLY A 322 -14.00 -7.01 10.58
N ASP A 323 -15.03 -7.70 10.14
CA ASP A 323 -15.12 -9.15 10.31
C ASP A 323 -14.49 -9.90 9.12
N ARG A 324 -14.55 -11.24 9.20
CA ARG A 324 -13.98 -12.14 8.18
C ARG A 324 -14.57 -11.87 6.79
N GLU A 325 -15.89 -11.68 6.72
CA GLU A 325 -16.61 -11.43 5.48
C GLU A 325 -16.20 -10.09 4.85
N ALA A 326 -16.01 -9.07 5.69
CA ALA A 326 -15.61 -7.75 5.26
C ALA A 326 -14.20 -7.76 4.62
N LEU A 327 -13.23 -8.38 5.28
CA LEU A 327 -11.86 -8.52 4.74
C LEU A 327 -11.84 -9.39 3.49
N ALA A 328 -12.57 -10.50 3.47
CA ALA A 328 -12.66 -11.40 2.31
C ALA A 328 -13.20 -10.68 1.06
N ARG A 329 -14.18 -9.79 1.22
CA ARG A 329 -14.70 -8.99 0.10
C ARG A 329 -13.66 -8.02 -0.45
N VAL A 330 -12.95 -7.31 0.42
CA VAL A 330 -11.88 -6.39 -0.03
C VAL A 330 -10.76 -7.17 -0.71
N GLU A 331 -10.31 -8.27 -0.11
CA GLU A 331 -9.32 -9.14 -0.72
C GLU A 331 -9.75 -9.62 -2.11
N ALA A 332 -10.99 -10.09 -2.27
CA ALA A 332 -11.50 -10.54 -3.56
C ALA A 332 -11.44 -9.42 -4.63
N GLN A 333 -11.67 -8.16 -4.25
CA GLN A 333 -11.53 -7.03 -5.16
C GLN A 333 -10.06 -6.76 -5.51
N ILE A 334 -9.13 -6.88 -4.56
CA ILE A 334 -7.69 -6.75 -4.82
C ILE A 334 -7.23 -7.84 -5.79
N LEU A 335 -7.64 -9.09 -5.58
CA LEU A 335 -7.30 -10.21 -6.46
C LEU A 335 -7.88 -10.04 -7.86
N ALA A 336 -9.09 -9.47 -7.98
CA ALA A 336 -9.68 -9.14 -9.28
C ALA A 336 -8.93 -8.00 -10.02
N MET A 337 -8.08 -7.24 -9.32
CA MET A 337 -7.19 -6.24 -9.93
C MET A 337 -5.80 -6.82 -10.26
N GLN A 338 -5.52 -8.09 -9.96
CA GLN A 338 -4.24 -8.70 -10.34
C GLN A 338 -4.18 -8.99 -11.85
N PRO A 339 -3.00 -8.87 -12.50
CA PRO A 339 -1.69 -8.50 -11.93
C PRO A 339 -1.46 -6.99 -11.74
N PHE A 340 -2.39 -6.17 -12.21
CA PHE A 340 -2.25 -4.71 -12.31
C PHE A 340 -2.03 -4.03 -10.95
N ALA A 341 -2.65 -4.55 -9.89
CA ALA A 341 -2.44 -4.07 -8.53
C ALA A 341 -0.96 -4.18 -8.09
N SER A 342 -0.32 -5.34 -8.29
CA SER A 342 1.08 -5.52 -7.95
C SER A 342 1.99 -4.64 -8.81
N LEU A 343 1.74 -4.61 -10.12
CA LEU A 343 2.52 -3.77 -11.04
C LEU A 343 2.43 -2.28 -10.68
N TRP A 344 1.25 -1.78 -10.33
CA TRP A 344 1.07 -0.40 -9.85
C TRP A 344 1.90 -0.12 -8.60
N ILE A 345 1.95 -1.06 -7.66
CA ILE A 345 2.75 -0.89 -6.44
C ILE A 345 4.24 -0.87 -6.73
N ASP A 346 4.71 -1.62 -7.73
CA ASP A 346 6.13 -1.66 -8.08
C ASP A 346 6.56 -0.43 -8.88
N THR A 347 5.70 0.05 -9.78
CA THR A 347 6.09 0.97 -10.86
C THR A 347 5.46 2.35 -10.75
N GLY A 348 4.33 2.47 -10.05
CA GLY A 348 3.63 3.73 -9.86
C GLY A 348 4.52 4.79 -9.24
N TYR A 349 4.28 6.05 -9.60
CA TYR A 349 5.09 7.19 -9.17
C TYR A 349 4.65 7.79 -7.81
N VAL A 350 3.66 7.17 -7.16
CA VAL A 350 2.95 7.79 -6.03
C VAL A 350 3.43 7.26 -4.67
N HIS A 351 3.33 8.07 -3.62
CA HIS A 351 3.80 7.68 -2.27
C HIS A 351 2.86 6.69 -1.54
N TRP A 352 1.61 6.56 -1.99
CA TRP A 352 0.55 5.77 -1.34
C TRP A 352 -0.02 4.65 -2.23
N ARG A 353 0.86 3.92 -2.91
CA ARG A 353 0.48 2.95 -3.96
C ARG A 353 -0.44 1.84 -3.47
N ASP A 354 -0.12 1.20 -2.35
CA ASP A 354 -0.91 0.10 -1.81
C ASP A 354 -2.22 0.61 -1.19
N GLU A 355 -2.21 1.78 -0.54
CA GLU A 355 -3.42 2.43 -0.03
C GLU A 355 -4.39 2.77 -1.15
N MET A 356 -3.89 3.19 -2.32
CA MET A 356 -4.70 3.42 -3.50
C MET A 356 -5.40 2.14 -3.98
N VAL A 357 -4.66 1.02 -4.12
CA VAL A 357 -5.24 -0.29 -4.46
C VAL A 357 -6.27 -0.72 -3.42
N TRP A 358 -5.95 -0.58 -2.13
CA TRP A 358 -6.85 -0.93 -1.04
C TRP A 358 -8.13 -0.09 -1.06
N ASN A 359 -8.05 1.22 -1.29
CA ASN A 359 -9.23 2.09 -1.35
C ASN A 359 -10.14 1.82 -2.55
N LEU A 360 -9.57 1.48 -3.71
CA LEU A 360 -10.36 1.00 -4.85
C LEU A 360 -11.09 -0.29 -4.49
N ALA A 361 -10.38 -1.26 -3.91
CA ALA A 361 -10.97 -2.53 -3.47
C ALA A 361 -12.05 -2.33 -2.39
N TYR A 362 -11.78 -1.46 -1.42
CA TYR A 362 -12.68 -1.10 -0.34
C TYR A 362 -13.96 -0.45 -0.86
N SER A 363 -13.85 0.45 -1.83
CA SER A 363 -14.99 1.09 -2.47
C SER A 363 -15.81 0.09 -3.30
N LEU A 364 -15.15 -0.78 -4.06
CA LEU A 364 -15.78 -1.83 -4.87
C LEU A 364 -16.49 -2.89 -4.00
N ALA A 365 -15.96 -3.19 -2.81
CA ALA A 365 -16.56 -4.14 -1.88
C ALA A 365 -17.92 -3.65 -1.33
N GLY A 366 -18.23 -2.35 -1.46
CA GLY A 366 -19.55 -1.79 -1.15
C GLY A 366 -19.92 -1.82 0.34
N ASN A 367 -18.96 -2.12 1.21
CA ASN A 367 -19.18 -2.39 2.63
C ASN A 367 -18.53 -1.36 3.58
N ALA A 368 -18.09 -0.24 3.05
CA ALA A 368 -17.43 0.83 3.78
C ALA A 368 -18.27 1.48 4.87
N VAL A 369 -17.62 1.78 6.00
CA VAL A 369 -18.15 2.55 7.12
C VAL A 369 -17.07 3.53 7.59
N ALA A 370 -17.39 4.82 7.58
CA ALA A 370 -16.50 5.84 8.08
C ALA A 370 -16.41 5.81 9.61
N LEU A 371 -15.18 5.89 10.12
CA LEU A 371 -14.89 6.09 11.53
C LEU A 371 -14.62 7.56 11.85
N PRO A 372 -14.90 7.99 13.09
CA PRO A 372 -14.45 9.28 13.58
C PRO A 372 -12.93 9.47 13.44
N LYS A 373 -12.52 10.71 13.11
CA LYS A 373 -11.12 11.07 12.90
C LYS A 373 -10.21 10.82 14.11
N HIS A 374 -10.75 10.85 15.33
CA HIS A 374 -9.95 10.60 16.53
C HIS A 374 -9.39 9.17 16.62
N TYR A 375 -9.90 8.21 15.84
CA TYR A 375 -9.32 6.86 15.75
C TYR A 375 -8.15 6.76 14.79
N ASN A 376 -7.84 7.79 14.01
CA ASN A 376 -6.66 7.85 13.15
C ASN A 376 -6.37 9.32 12.85
N TYR A 377 -5.84 10.03 13.86
CA TYR A 377 -5.48 11.43 13.73
C TYR A 377 -4.07 11.54 13.15
N GLU A 378 -3.95 12.20 12.00
CA GLU A 378 -2.75 12.31 11.18
C GLU A 378 -2.17 13.73 11.33
N PRO A 379 -1.08 13.94 12.10
CA PRO A 379 -0.59 15.30 12.35
C PRO A 379 0.06 15.96 11.12
N GLU A 380 0.51 15.18 10.12
CA GLU A 380 1.20 15.68 8.91
C GLU A 380 0.27 16.37 7.93
N GLY A 381 -0.96 15.87 7.77
CA GLY A 381 -1.95 16.47 6.85
C GLY A 381 -2.35 17.90 7.23
N GLU A 382 -1.96 18.35 8.42
CA GLU A 382 -2.14 19.71 8.89
C GLU A 382 -0.85 20.55 8.74
N MET A 383 0.35 19.96 8.59
CA MET A 383 1.63 20.70 8.55
C MET A 383 2.03 21.28 7.18
N GLU A 384 1.59 20.71 6.04
CA GLU A 384 2.03 21.14 4.70
C GLU A 384 1.53 22.54 4.26
N GLU A 385 0.54 23.14 4.94
CA GLU A 385 -0.09 24.40 4.49
C GLU A 385 0.34 25.66 5.26
N GLY A 386 1.42 25.64 6.04
CA GLY A 386 1.78 26.78 6.89
C GLY A 386 0.76 27.06 8.01
N MET A 387 -0.26 26.21 8.14
CA MET A 387 -1.12 26.12 9.30
C MET A 387 -0.50 25.15 10.28
N LEU A 388 0.14 25.70 11.28
CA LEU A 388 0.34 25.07 12.57
C LEU A 388 -1.01 24.91 13.28
N ASP A 389 -2.01 24.33 12.61
CA ASP A 389 -3.31 24.04 13.18
C ASP A 389 -3.20 22.76 14.00
N GLY A 390 -2.46 21.76 13.50
CA GLY A 390 -2.05 20.54 14.22
C GLY A 390 -1.24 20.81 15.49
N LEU A 391 -0.58 21.96 15.55
CA LEU A 391 0.16 22.45 16.70
C LEU A 391 -0.04 23.97 16.84
N ARG A 392 -1.03 24.44 17.59
CA ARG A 392 -1.15 25.87 17.95
C ARG A 392 0.16 26.39 18.53
N ARG A 393 0.76 27.40 17.88
CA ARG A 393 1.85 28.15 18.48
C ARG A 393 1.29 28.96 19.64
N ASP A 394 1.70 28.62 20.86
CA ASP A 394 1.47 29.43 22.03
C ASP A 394 2.11 30.81 21.80
N PRO A 395 1.31 31.90 21.81
CA PRO A 395 1.81 33.24 21.51
C PRO A 395 2.74 33.79 22.60
N GLU A 396 2.66 33.28 23.83
CA GLU A 396 3.47 33.73 24.96
C GLU A 396 4.81 32.98 25.03
N THR A 397 4.77 31.66 24.86
CA THR A 397 5.98 30.82 24.98
C THR A 397 6.68 30.57 23.64
N GLY A 398 6.00 30.86 22.53
CA GLY A 398 6.46 30.53 21.18
C GLY A 398 6.52 29.04 20.88
N ARG A 399 6.10 28.17 21.83
CA ARG A 399 6.11 26.71 21.72
C ARG A 399 4.89 26.23 20.95
N TYR A 400 5.02 25.06 20.35
CA TYR A 400 3.97 24.42 19.57
C TYR A 400 3.19 23.44 20.46
N ALA A 401 1.88 23.63 20.58
CA ALA A 401 0.98 22.79 21.37
C ALA A 401 -0.07 22.14 20.46
N PRO A 402 -0.38 20.84 20.58
CA PRO A 402 -1.32 20.16 19.69
C PRO A 402 -2.69 20.83 19.51
N ALA A 403 -3.26 20.72 18.30
CA ALA A 403 -4.61 21.20 17.96
C ALA A 403 -5.68 20.60 18.87
N LEU A 404 -5.50 19.31 19.13
CA LEU A 404 -6.39 18.49 19.91
C LEU A 404 -5.94 18.53 21.37
N ALA A 405 -6.85 18.94 22.24
CA ALA A 405 -6.66 18.83 23.68
C ALA A 405 -6.40 17.35 24.07
N PRO A 406 -5.60 17.10 25.12
CA PRO A 406 -5.45 15.75 25.68
C PRO A 406 -6.78 15.03 25.83
N GLY A 407 -6.85 13.79 25.34
CA GLY A 407 -8.06 12.95 25.36
C GLY A 407 -9.00 13.11 24.16
N GLN A 408 -8.74 14.02 23.22
CA GLN A 408 -9.54 14.14 22.01
C GLN A 408 -9.15 13.15 20.90
N ALA A 409 -7.92 12.66 20.89
CA ALA A 409 -7.46 11.60 19.99
C ALA A 409 -7.38 10.26 20.74
N SER A 410 -7.89 9.19 20.11
CA SER A 410 -7.69 7.82 20.57
C SER A 410 -6.46 7.18 19.95
N VAL A 411 -6.09 7.58 18.72
CA VAL A 411 -4.88 7.09 18.03
C VAL A 411 -4.25 8.24 17.25
N PHE A 412 -2.95 8.44 17.44
CA PHE A 412 -2.12 9.22 16.52
C PHE A 412 -1.48 8.33 15.48
N HIS A 413 -1.41 8.82 14.25
CA HIS A 413 -0.76 8.17 13.14
C HIS A 413 0.31 9.10 12.56
N PHE A 414 1.57 8.77 12.82
CA PHE A 414 2.71 9.55 12.34
C PHE A 414 3.07 9.17 10.91
N VAL A 415 2.19 9.49 9.96
CA VAL A 415 2.40 9.25 8.52
C VAL A 415 3.66 9.99 8.03
N GLY A 416 4.28 9.47 6.96
CA GLY A 416 5.33 10.19 6.23
C GLY A 416 6.46 10.74 7.10
N ALA A 417 6.76 12.03 6.95
CA ALA A 417 7.80 12.74 7.68
C ALA A 417 7.37 13.13 9.11
N ALA A 418 6.09 13.02 9.48
CA ALA A 418 5.64 13.28 10.84
C ALA A 418 6.26 12.33 11.89
N LYS A 419 6.81 11.18 11.46
CA LYS A 419 7.63 10.29 12.31
C LYS A 419 8.76 11.02 13.02
N ALA A 420 9.42 11.98 12.35
CA ALA A 420 10.52 12.76 12.92
C ALA A 420 10.06 13.68 14.07
N TRP A 421 8.77 14.02 14.10
CA TRP A 421 8.18 14.92 15.09
C TRP A 421 7.61 14.18 16.29
N MET A 422 7.51 12.85 16.21
CA MET A 422 6.94 12.00 17.24
C MET A 422 7.51 12.27 18.65
N PRO A 423 8.83 12.45 18.87
CA PRO A 423 9.34 12.78 20.21
C PRO A 423 8.74 14.05 20.81
N ARG A 424 8.48 15.07 19.99
CA ARG A 424 7.87 16.34 20.45
C ARG A 424 6.40 16.16 20.82
N TYR A 425 5.68 15.33 20.08
CA TYR A 425 4.30 14.97 20.44
C TYR A 425 4.27 14.18 21.75
N LEU A 426 5.17 13.21 21.92
CA LEU A 426 5.28 12.46 23.17
C LEU A 426 5.54 13.41 24.36
N GLU A 427 6.49 14.33 24.22
CA GLU A 427 6.76 15.36 25.24
C GLU A 427 5.54 16.25 25.52
N ALA A 428 4.90 16.79 24.48
CA ALA A 428 3.75 17.70 24.61
C ALA A 428 2.54 17.04 25.29
N TYR A 429 2.35 15.73 25.09
CA TYR A 429 1.28 14.96 25.73
C TYR A 429 1.69 14.32 27.06
N GLY A 430 2.91 14.56 27.55
CA GLY A 430 3.42 13.97 28.79
C GLY A 430 3.51 12.43 28.71
N ILE A 431 3.77 11.90 27.53
CA ILE A 431 3.88 10.47 27.26
C ILE A 431 5.36 10.08 27.39
N PRO A 432 5.72 9.24 28.38
CA PRO A 432 7.10 8.88 28.67
C PRO A 432 7.73 7.94 27.63
#